data_AF-A0A1E5JMK7-F1
#
_entry.id   AF-A0A1E5JMK7-F1
#
_cell.length_a   1.000
_cell.length_b   1.000
_cell.length_c   1.000
_cell.angle_alpha   90.00
_cell.angle_beta   90.00
_cell.angle_gamma   90.00
#
_symmetry.space_group_name_H-M   'P 1'
#
loop_
_entity.id
_entity.type
_entity.pdbx_description
1 polymer ?
#
loop_
_entity_poly.entity_id
_entity_poly.type
_entity_poly.pdbx_seq_one_letter_code
_entity_poly.pdbx_strand_id
1 'polypeptide(L)'
;MKGLKYIFLLVSICIIWETAFSRTESSNTSLQIITPKQSFTLTNPELLSHPYLTQVTINNDRAYPNKIMPHKVIPLCKLLAPFQIRQHDIIELIAKDNFHVYVPAVKIMDCSKNASIAMLAIEPVSKWPIIDNNTGLTAGPYEIIWLYPERSYISNEYWAWSITTIKIIRKLNYQHVLAPPKQQTPLLLMVIKFTLVIVKDVT
;
A
#
# COMPACT_ATOMS: atom_id res chain seq x y z
N MET A 1 -37.53 24.73 78.47
CA MET A 1 -38.17 23.84 77.48
C MET A 1 -37.13 23.57 76.38
N LYS A 2 -36.26 22.57 76.55
CA LYS A 2 -36.34 21.23 75.93
C LYS A 2 -36.72 21.25 74.43
N GLY A 3 -35.70 21.04 73.60
CA GLY A 3 -35.79 20.12 72.45
C GLY A 3 -36.00 20.74 71.07
N LEU A 4 -34.96 20.69 70.23
CA LEU A 4 -35.12 20.08 68.91
C LEU A 4 -33.77 19.54 68.43
N LYS A 5 -33.65 18.21 68.50
CA LYS A 5 -32.54 17.41 67.99
C LYS A 5 -32.74 17.21 66.49
N TYR A 6 -31.63 17.26 65.74
CA TYR A 6 -31.30 16.49 64.54
C TYR A 6 -32.45 15.83 63.76
N ILE A 7 -32.73 16.35 62.56
CA ILE A 7 -33.33 15.70 61.36
C ILE A 7 -33.24 16.83 60.29
N PHE A 8 -32.27 16.85 59.39
CA PHE A 8 -32.29 16.11 58.14
C PHE A 8 -30.85 15.91 57.64
N LEU A 9 -30.39 14.68 57.76
CA LEU A 9 -29.33 14.11 56.94
C LEU A 9 -30.01 13.61 55.67
N LEU A 10 -29.87 14.32 54.54
CA LEU A 10 -30.22 13.79 53.22
C LEU A 10 -29.19 14.28 52.19
N VAL A 11 -28.23 13.40 51.94
CA VAL A 11 -27.69 13.04 50.62
C VAL A 11 -27.26 14.22 49.74
N SER A 12 -26.04 14.69 49.96
CA SER A 12 -25.22 15.20 48.86
C SER A 12 -24.21 14.11 48.51
N ILE A 13 -24.71 13.07 47.85
CA ILE A 13 -23.88 12.14 47.06
C ILE A 13 -23.42 12.96 45.85
N CYS A 14 -22.23 13.54 45.96
CA CYS A 14 -21.50 14.00 44.79
C CYS A 14 -21.10 12.74 44.01
N ILE A 15 -21.93 12.38 43.02
CA ILE A 15 -21.59 11.39 42.01
C ILE A 15 -20.43 12.00 41.22
N ILE A 16 -19.21 11.63 41.60
CA ILE A 16 -18.04 11.79 40.76
C ILE A 16 -18.26 10.83 39.61
N TRP A 17 -18.90 11.30 38.54
CA TRP A 17 -18.82 10.61 37.25
C TRP A 17 -17.38 10.76 36.78
N GLU A 18 -16.56 9.76 37.12
CA GLU A 18 -15.36 9.47 36.37
C GLU A 18 -15.80 9.13 34.95
N THR A 19 -15.80 10.13 34.07
CA THR A 19 -15.72 9.86 32.64
C THR A 19 -14.38 9.18 32.43
N ALA A 20 -14.38 7.85 32.43
CA ALA A 20 -13.30 7.06 31.87
C ALA A 20 -13.17 7.46 30.40
N PHE A 21 -12.38 8.48 30.12
CA PHE A 21 -11.85 8.70 28.78
C PHE A 21 -10.99 7.48 28.49
N SER A 22 -11.55 6.52 27.74
CA SER A 22 -10.75 5.48 27.12
C SER A 22 -9.70 6.20 26.27
N ARG A 23 -8.47 6.23 26.78
CA ARG A 23 -7.31 6.69 26.03
C ARG A 23 -7.17 5.68 24.89
N THR A 24 -7.71 6.03 23.73
CA THR A 24 -7.48 5.24 22.52
C THR A 24 -5.99 5.36 22.28
N GLU A 25 -5.23 4.28 22.49
CA GLU A 25 -3.85 4.20 22.04
C GLU A 25 -3.88 4.32 20.52
N SER A 26 -3.80 5.55 20.03
CA SER A 26 -3.50 5.80 18.63
C SER A 26 -2.12 5.19 18.40
N SER A 27 -2.05 4.14 17.58
CA SER A 27 -0.77 3.68 17.06
C SER A 27 -0.09 4.89 16.40
N ASN A 28 1.01 5.37 16.97
CA ASN A 28 1.77 6.52 16.46
C ASN A 28 2.57 6.15 15.20
N THR A 29 1.92 5.48 14.24
CA THR A 29 2.51 5.13 12.96
C THR A 29 2.38 6.34 12.02
N SER A 30 3.40 6.55 11.21
CA SER A 30 3.44 7.62 10.22
C SER A 30 4.00 7.09 8.91
N LEU A 31 3.52 7.66 7.81
CA LEU A 31 3.99 7.38 6.47
C LEU A 31 4.94 8.50 6.05
N GLN A 32 6.16 8.16 5.66
CA GLN A 32 7.07 9.14 5.07
C GLN A 32 6.84 9.24 3.56
N ILE A 33 6.77 10.47 3.06
CA ILE A 33 6.82 10.75 1.62
C ILE A 33 8.13 11.48 1.32
N ILE A 34 9.01 10.86 0.54
CA ILE A 34 10.28 11.46 0.16
C ILE A 34 10.21 11.88 -1.31
N THR A 35 10.36 13.18 -1.53
CA THR A 35 10.53 13.76 -2.87
C THR A 35 12.01 14.04 -3.12
N PRO A 36 12.43 14.34 -4.36
CA PRO A 36 13.80 14.74 -4.64
C PRO A 36 14.28 16.01 -3.92
N LYS A 37 13.35 16.83 -3.38
CA LYS A 37 13.67 18.10 -2.73
C LYS A 37 13.42 18.11 -1.22
N GLN A 38 12.49 17.28 -0.75
CA GLN A 38 11.96 17.38 0.61
C GLN A 38 11.33 16.05 1.05
N SER A 39 11.37 15.81 2.35
CA SER A 39 10.64 14.73 3.01
C SER A 39 9.45 15.29 3.80
N PHE A 40 8.35 14.56 3.78
CA PHE A 40 7.12 14.85 4.51
C PHE A 40 6.76 13.63 5.37
N THR A 41 6.11 13.89 6.50
CA THR A 41 5.59 12.84 7.38
C THR A 41 4.09 13.04 7.48
N LEU A 42 3.33 11.99 7.15
CA LEU A 42 1.88 11.94 7.31
C LEU A 42 1.56 11.02 8.48
N THR A 43 0.92 11.55 9.51
CA THR A 43 0.48 10.78 10.66
C THR A 43 -0.77 9.95 10.33
N ASN A 44 -0.99 8.87 11.07
CA ASN A 44 -2.20 8.05 10.89
C ASN A 44 -3.50 8.87 10.99
N PRO A 45 -3.69 9.80 11.97
CA PRO A 45 -4.88 10.66 12.01
C PRO A 45 -5.05 11.57 10.78
N GLU A 46 -3.97 12.09 10.21
CA GLU A 46 -4.02 12.89 8.97
C GLU A 46 -4.47 12.04 7.78
N LEU A 47 -3.96 10.81 7.65
CA LEU A 47 -4.39 9.86 6.63
C LEU A 47 -5.87 9.48 6.82
N LEU A 48 -6.29 9.17 8.05
CA LEU A 48 -7.68 8.84 8.36
C LEU A 48 -8.65 10.04 8.23
N SER A 49 -8.13 11.26 8.13
CA SER A 49 -8.93 12.47 7.87
C SER A 49 -8.83 12.95 6.42
N HIS A 50 -8.13 12.20 5.56
CA HIS A 50 -7.91 12.59 4.17
C HIS A 50 -9.23 12.61 3.38
N PRO A 51 -9.49 13.64 2.53
CA PRO A 51 -10.80 13.81 1.86
C PRO A 51 -11.16 12.70 0.88
N TYR A 52 -10.18 11.91 0.43
CA TYR A 52 -10.38 10.75 -0.44
C TYR A 52 -10.31 9.41 0.30
N LEU A 53 -10.36 9.41 1.63
CA LEU A 53 -10.50 8.18 2.39
C LEU A 53 -11.83 7.51 2.02
N THR A 54 -11.75 6.23 1.68
CA THR A 54 -12.92 5.40 1.38
C THR A 54 -12.74 4.02 1.99
N GLN A 55 -13.74 3.16 1.81
CA GLN A 55 -13.70 1.78 2.26
C GLN A 55 -13.89 0.85 1.07
N VAL A 56 -13.08 -0.20 1.02
CA VAL A 56 -13.19 -1.27 0.03
C VAL A 56 -13.20 -2.62 0.74
N THR A 57 -13.81 -3.61 0.12
CA THR A 57 -13.73 -5.00 0.55
C THR A 57 -13.00 -5.78 -0.53
N ILE A 58 -11.84 -6.34 -0.18
CA ILE A 58 -10.99 -7.09 -1.09
C ILE A 58 -11.16 -8.57 -0.77
N ASN A 59 -11.47 -9.34 -1.80
CA ASN A 59 -11.39 -10.79 -1.72
C ASN A 59 -10.03 -11.22 -2.27
N ASN A 60 -9.28 -12.00 -1.51
CA ASN A 60 -7.99 -12.57 -1.89
C ASN A 60 -6.92 -11.49 -2.18
N ASP A 61 -6.72 -10.61 -1.20
CA ASP A 61 -5.57 -9.70 -1.15
C ASP A 61 -4.25 -10.51 -1.08
N ARG A 62 -3.13 -9.94 -1.54
CA ARG A 62 -1.84 -10.64 -1.58
C ARG A 62 -1.25 -10.88 -0.20
N ALA A 63 -1.40 -9.97 0.74
CA ALA A 63 -1.00 -10.23 2.12
C ALA A 63 -1.96 -11.18 2.85
N TYR A 64 -3.23 -11.22 2.41
CA TYR A 64 -4.30 -12.01 3.02
C TYR A 64 -4.98 -12.95 2.03
N PRO A 65 -4.25 -13.94 1.48
CA PRO A 65 -4.82 -14.87 0.52
C PRO A 65 -5.97 -15.66 1.15
N ASN A 66 -7.00 -15.96 0.35
CA ASN A 66 -8.21 -16.68 0.75
C ASN A 66 -9.05 -16.01 1.85
N LYS A 67 -8.86 -14.71 2.09
CA LYS A 67 -9.65 -13.92 3.06
C LYS A 67 -10.41 -12.79 2.36
N ILE A 68 -11.55 -12.44 2.94
CA ILE A 68 -12.32 -11.25 2.59
C ILE A 68 -11.99 -10.19 3.64
N MET A 69 -11.34 -9.11 3.20
CA MET A 69 -10.79 -8.10 4.09
C MET A 69 -11.41 -6.73 3.79
N PRO A 70 -12.06 -6.07 4.78
CA PRO A 70 -12.44 -4.67 4.67
C PRO A 70 -11.23 -3.76 4.98
N HIS A 71 -10.96 -2.79 4.13
CA HIS A 71 -9.88 -1.82 4.31
C HIS A 71 -10.41 -0.39 4.21
N LYS A 72 -9.95 0.47 5.11
CA LYS A 72 -9.94 1.92 4.87
C LYS A 72 -8.76 2.22 3.96
N VAL A 73 -9.03 2.90 2.85
CA VAL A 73 -8.04 3.12 1.80
C VAL A 73 -8.06 4.55 1.27
N ILE A 74 -6.93 5.00 0.74
CA ILE A 74 -6.80 6.24 -0.02
C ILE A 74 -6.20 5.90 -1.39
N PRO A 75 -6.78 6.33 -2.52
CA PRO A 75 -6.14 6.19 -3.82
C PRO A 75 -4.79 6.92 -3.84
N LEU A 76 -3.71 6.21 -4.18
CA LEU A 76 -2.35 6.79 -4.15
C LEU A 76 -2.20 7.97 -5.11
N CYS A 77 -2.82 7.95 -6.28
CA CYS A 77 -2.85 9.10 -7.19
C CYS A 77 -3.39 10.38 -6.52
N LYS A 78 -4.32 10.27 -5.56
CA LYS A 78 -4.93 11.39 -4.84
C LYS A 78 -4.04 11.81 -3.68
N LEU A 79 -3.54 10.86 -2.92
CA LEU A 79 -2.58 11.11 -1.83
C LEU A 79 -1.33 11.82 -2.35
N LEU A 80 -0.83 11.40 -3.52
CA LEU A 80 0.43 11.86 -4.07
C LEU A 80 0.30 13.05 -5.04
N ALA A 81 -0.93 13.49 -5.37
CA ALA A 81 -1.18 14.60 -6.28
C ALA A 81 -0.40 15.89 -5.94
N PRO A 82 -0.20 16.28 -4.66
CA PRO A 82 0.55 17.49 -4.31
C PRO A 82 2.05 17.45 -4.67
N PHE A 83 2.65 16.28 -4.89
CA PHE A 83 4.11 16.12 -4.99
C PHE A 83 4.68 16.23 -6.43
N GLN A 84 3.87 16.63 -7.42
CA GLN A 84 4.31 16.89 -8.80
C GLN A 84 5.11 15.74 -9.43
N ILE A 85 4.54 14.53 -9.39
CA ILE A 85 5.15 13.32 -9.94
C ILE A 85 5.05 13.32 -11.47
N ARG A 86 6.15 12.99 -12.16
CA ARG A 86 6.21 12.92 -13.62
C ARG A 86 5.93 11.50 -14.11
N GLN A 87 5.48 11.37 -15.35
CA GLN A 87 5.18 10.07 -15.93
C GLN A 87 6.39 9.11 -15.96
N HIS A 88 7.60 9.63 -16.16
CA HIS A 88 8.83 8.81 -16.18
C HIS A 88 9.47 8.62 -14.81
N ASP A 89 8.86 9.12 -13.74
CA ASP A 89 9.37 8.88 -12.39
C ASP A 89 9.09 7.43 -11.98
N ILE A 90 9.86 6.96 -10.99
CA ILE A 90 9.63 5.70 -10.29
C ILE A 90 9.17 6.03 -8.87
N ILE A 91 8.17 5.31 -8.40
CA ILE A 91 7.74 5.33 -7.00
C ILE A 91 8.32 4.10 -6.32
N GLU A 92 9.19 4.34 -5.36
CA GLU A 92 9.79 3.33 -4.49
C GLU A 92 8.96 3.21 -3.22
N LEU A 93 8.44 2.01 -2.96
CA LEU A 93 7.71 1.64 -1.75
C LEU A 93 8.69 0.89 -0.84
N ILE A 94 8.91 1.40 0.36
CA ILE A 94 9.88 0.84 1.31
C ILE A 94 9.13 0.29 2.52
N ALA A 95 9.32 -1.00 2.76
CA ALA A 95 8.74 -1.70 3.89
C ALA A 95 9.61 -1.56 5.16
N LYS A 96 9.03 -1.91 6.31
CA LYS A 96 9.67 -1.83 7.63
C LYS A 96 10.95 -2.67 7.75
N ASP A 97 11.03 -3.78 7.02
CA ASP A 97 12.19 -4.66 6.93
C ASP A 97 13.24 -4.19 5.90
N ASN A 98 13.05 -2.99 5.33
CA ASN A 98 13.86 -2.44 4.26
C ASN A 98 13.78 -3.27 2.96
N PHE A 99 12.65 -3.93 2.71
CA PHE A 99 12.31 -4.43 1.38
C PHE A 99 11.82 -3.28 0.48
N HIS A 100 12.24 -3.28 -0.78
CA HIS A 100 11.97 -2.19 -1.74
C HIS A 100 11.21 -2.70 -2.95
N VAL A 101 10.13 -2.01 -3.30
CA VAL A 101 9.35 -2.24 -4.52
C VAL A 101 9.40 -0.99 -5.38
N TYR A 102 9.80 -1.14 -6.65
CA TYR A 102 9.91 -0.04 -7.61
C TYR A 102 8.79 -0.11 -8.64
N VAL A 103 7.89 0.88 -8.62
CA VAL A 103 6.72 0.93 -9.50
C VAL A 103 6.84 2.12 -10.46
N PRO A 104 6.64 1.94 -11.78
CA PRO A 104 6.51 3.05 -12.70
C PRO A 104 5.40 4.02 -12.26
N ALA A 105 5.70 5.31 -12.14
CA ALA A 105 4.74 6.30 -11.62
C ALA A 105 3.43 6.31 -12.42
N VAL A 106 3.48 6.08 -13.73
CA VAL A 106 2.28 5.97 -14.59
C VAL A 106 1.27 4.92 -14.11
N LYS A 107 1.71 3.83 -13.46
CA LYS A 107 0.78 2.81 -12.93
C LYS A 107 0.07 3.28 -11.65
N ILE A 108 0.73 4.09 -10.82
CA ILE A 108 0.17 4.57 -9.54
C ILE A 108 -0.65 5.86 -9.73
N MET A 109 -0.22 6.73 -10.63
CA MET A 109 -0.80 8.06 -10.80
C MET A 109 -2.04 8.08 -11.70
N ASP A 110 -2.33 7.00 -12.43
CA ASP A 110 -3.57 6.85 -13.20
C ASP A 110 -4.71 6.35 -12.31
N CYS A 111 -5.72 7.20 -12.12
CA CYS A 111 -6.96 6.86 -11.42
C CYS A 111 -8.19 7.02 -12.32
N SER A 112 -8.01 6.89 -13.63
CA SER A 112 -9.10 6.82 -14.57
C SER A 112 -9.90 5.53 -14.37
N LYS A 113 -11.17 5.54 -14.79
CA LYS A 113 -12.07 4.38 -14.66
C LYS A 113 -11.52 3.11 -15.34
N ASN A 114 -10.69 3.28 -16.37
CA ASN A 114 -10.17 2.18 -17.18
C ASN A 114 -8.78 1.71 -16.72
N ALA A 115 -8.24 2.25 -15.63
CA ALA A 115 -6.95 1.86 -15.07
C ALA A 115 -7.11 0.97 -13.84
N SER A 116 -6.03 0.26 -13.49
CA SER A 116 -5.85 -0.31 -12.16
C SER A 116 -5.59 0.80 -11.16
N ILE A 117 -6.20 0.74 -9.98
CA ILE A 117 -6.09 1.81 -8.99
C ILE A 117 -5.26 1.34 -7.81
N ALA A 118 -4.09 1.95 -7.62
CA ALA A 118 -3.26 1.74 -6.45
C ALA A 118 -3.90 2.42 -5.23
N MET A 119 -4.08 1.66 -4.14
CA MET A 119 -4.72 2.08 -2.91
C MET A 119 -3.74 1.92 -1.75
N LEU A 120 -3.56 2.97 -0.95
CA LEU A 120 -2.93 2.87 0.36
C LEU A 120 -3.97 2.37 1.36
N ALA A 121 -3.87 1.12 1.78
CA ALA A 121 -4.64 0.58 2.89
C ALA A 121 -4.00 0.92 4.23
N ILE A 122 -4.84 1.28 5.20
CA ILE A 122 -4.41 1.74 6.53
C ILE A 122 -4.86 0.72 7.58
N GLU A 123 -3.90 0.21 8.35
CA GLU A 123 -4.19 -0.72 9.42
C GLU A 123 -5.03 -0.04 10.53
N PRO A 124 -6.15 -0.64 10.98
CA PRO A 124 -6.93 -0.10 12.08
C PRO A 124 -6.23 -0.30 13.43
N VAL A 125 -6.69 0.40 14.47
CA VAL A 125 -6.18 0.23 15.85
C VAL A 125 -6.31 -1.21 16.35
N SER A 126 -7.34 -1.94 15.91
CA SER A 126 -7.53 -3.36 16.21
C SER A 126 -6.51 -4.29 15.54
N LYS A 127 -5.64 -3.75 14.69
CA LYS A 127 -4.73 -4.44 13.77
C LYS A 127 -5.45 -5.32 12.75
N TRP A 128 -4.75 -5.64 11.67
CA TRP A 128 -5.16 -6.71 10.77
C TRP A 128 -4.76 -8.07 11.35
N PRO A 129 -5.27 -9.19 10.81
CA PRO A 129 -4.77 -10.51 11.14
C PRO A 129 -3.27 -10.63 10.83
N ILE A 130 -2.62 -11.60 11.48
CA ILE A 130 -1.26 -12.02 11.12
C ILE A 130 -1.28 -12.61 9.69
N ILE A 131 -0.27 -12.24 8.89
CA ILE A 131 -0.09 -12.77 7.54
C ILE A 131 0.50 -14.19 7.57
N ASP A 132 0.08 -15.03 6.64
CA ASP A 132 0.47 -16.45 6.59
C ASP A 132 1.83 -16.63 5.90
N ASN A 133 2.89 -16.12 6.53
CA ASN A 133 4.26 -16.20 6.02
C ASN A 133 5.29 -16.55 7.11
N ASN A 134 4.83 -17.10 8.24
CA ASN A 134 5.65 -17.47 9.41
C ASN A 134 6.40 -16.33 10.10
N THR A 135 6.11 -15.06 9.81
CA THR A 135 6.76 -13.92 10.49
C THR A 135 6.12 -13.56 11.83
N GLY A 136 4.86 -13.95 12.06
CA GLY A 136 4.09 -13.51 13.23
C GLY A 136 3.68 -12.03 13.19
N LEU A 137 3.84 -11.35 12.05
CA LEU A 137 3.52 -9.93 11.85
C LEU A 137 2.23 -9.76 11.04
N THR A 138 1.69 -8.55 11.05
CA THR A 138 0.57 -8.15 10.15
C THR A 138 1.14 -7.49 8.88
N ALA A 139 0.29 -7.21 7.90
CA ALA A 139 0.65 -6.41 6.73
C ALA A 139 0.82 -4.91 7.05
N GLY A 140 0.58 -4.50 8.30
CA GLY A 140 0.59 -3.10 8.73
C GLY A 140 2.00 -2.50 8.85
N PRO A 141 2.09 -1.17 9.01
CA PRO A 141 0.96 -0.26 9.25
C PRO A 141 0.21 0.19 7.98
N TYR A 142 0.85 0.03 6.82
CA TYR A 142 0.28 0.38 5.52
C TYR A 142 0.57 -0.69 4.48
N GLU A 143 -0.39 -0.90 3.58
CA GLU A 143 -0.30 -1.86 2.47
C GLU A 143 -0.71 -1.19 1.16
N ILE A 144 -0.06 -1.56 0.05
CA ILE A 144 -0.45 -1.17 -1.30
C ILE A 144 -1.28 -2.29 -1.91
N ILE A 145 -2.57 -2.01 -2.06
CA ILE A 145 -3.55 -2.88 -2.70
C ILE A 145 -3.85 -2.33 -4.09
N TRP A 146 -4.07 -3.21 -5.07
CA TRP A 146 -4.48 -2.81 -6.41
C TRP A 146 -5.92 -3.22 -6.71
N LEU A 147 -6.78 -2.25 -7.01
CA LEU A 147 -8.11 -2.53 -7.57
C LEU A 147 -8.00 -2.73 -9.07
N TYR A 148 -8.73 -3.72 -9.58
CA TYR A 148 -8.78 -4.06 -11.01
C TYR A 148 -7.37 -4.21 -11.63
N PRO A 149 -6.46 -5.01 -11.02
CA PRO A 149 -5.05 -5.11 -11.43
C PRO A 149 -4.86 -5.54 -12.89
N GLU A 150 -5.86 -6.19 -13.49
CA GLU A 150 -5.89 -6.60 -14.89
C GLU A 150 -5.93 -5.42 -15.87
N ARG A 151 -6.50 -4.26 -15.48
CA ARG A 151 -6.71 -3.12 -16.38
C ARG A 151 -5.43 -2.42 -16.81
N SER A 152 -4.38 -2.50 -16.00
CA SER A 152 -3.07 -1.89 -16.28
C SER A 152 -1.93 -2.91 -16.23
N TYR A 153 -2.24 -4.22 -16.33
CA TYR A 153 -1.27 -5.31 -16.24
C TYR A 153 -0.35 -5.15 -15.02
N ILE A 154 -0.94 -5.06 -13.83
CA ILE A 154 -0.19 -4.97 -12.59
C ILE A 154 0.38 -6.33 -12.26
N SER A 155 1.70 -6.41 -12.22
CA SER A 155 2.41 -7.64 -11.91
C SER A 155 2.55 -7.85 -10.40
N ASN A 156 2.86 -9.07 -10.00
CA ASN A 156 2.92 -9.48 -8.59
C ASN A 156 3.97 -8.71 -7.79
N GLU A 157 5.06 -8.28 -8.42
CA GLU A 157 6.13 -7.51 -7.78
C GLU A 157 5.74 -6.09 -7.37
N TYR A 158 4.59 -5.58 -7.81
CA TYR A 158 4.12 -4.23 -7.44
C TYR A 158 3.20 -4.21 -6.23
N TRP A 159 2.96 -5.36 -5.62
CA TRP A 159 2.25 -5.47 -4.34
C TRP A 159 3.25 -5.34 -3.20
N ALA A 160 2.91 -4.58 -2.18
CA ALA A 160 3.82 -4.33 -1.06
C ALA A 160 3.05 -4.07 0.23
N TRP A 161 3.49 -4.68 1.33
CA TRP A 161 2.93 -4.50 2.66
C TRP A 161 4.01 -4.05 3.64
N SER A 162 3.58 -3.72 4.86
CA SER A 162 4.41 -3.16 5.91
C SER A 162 5.17 -1.90 5.48
N ILE A 163 4.56 -1.13 4.58
CA ILE A 163 5.14 0.10 4.04
C ILE A 163 5.29 1.13 5.16
N THR A 164 6.42 1.83 5.16
CA THR A 164 6.69 2.98 6.04
C THR A 164 7.06 4.23 5.24
N THR A 165 7.55 4.06 4.01
CA THR A 165 7.99 5.15 3.16
C THR A 165 7.56 4.97 1.71
N ILE A 166 7.12 6.06 1.09
CA ILE A 166 6.93 6.19 -0.35
C ILE A 166 7.92 7.25 -0.85
N LYS A 167 8.79 6.88 -1.78
CA LYS A 167 9.84 7.74 -2.30
C LYS A 167 9.72 7.92 -3.80
N ILE A 168 9.83 9.16 -4.26
CA ILE A 168 9.76 9.52 -5.68
C ILE A 168 11.17 9.67 -6.22
N ILE A 169 11.50 8.84 -7.22
CA ILE A 169 12.80 8.78 -7.88
C ILE A 169 12.66 9.30 -9.31
N ARG A 170 13.35 10.39 -9.63
CA ARG A 170 13.34 10.99 -10.99
C ARG A 170 14.37 10.41 -11.96
N LYS A 171 15.42 9.81 -11.42
CA LYS A 171 16.50 9.20 -12.20
C LYS A 171 16.93 7.95 -11.48
N LEU A 172 16.73 6.79 -12.10
CA LEU A 172 17.35 5.57 -11.64
C LEU A 172 18.87 5.74 -11.75
N ASN A 173 19.59 5.62 -10.64
CA ASN A 173 21.04 5.64 -10.66
C ASN A 173 21.53 4.26 -11.11
N TYR A 174 21.81 4.12 -12.40
CA TYR A 174 22.35 2.90 -12.99
C TYR A 174 23.83 2.65 -12.67
N GLN A 175 24.50 3.49 -11.87
CA GLN A 175 25.92 3.29 -11.52
C GLN A 175 26.19 1.92 -10.87
N HIS A 176 25.19 1.31 -10.26
CA HIS A 176 25.28 -0.01 -9.65
C HIS A 176 24.42 -1.08 -10.34
N VAL A 177 23.88 -0.76 -11.52
CA VAL A 177 23.10 -1.72 -12.32
C VAL A 177 24.01 -2.30 -13.39
N LEU A 178 24.10 -3.63 -13.45
CA LEU A 178 24.80 -4.32 -14.52
C LEU A 178 24.22 -3.86 -15.86
N ALA A 179 25.09 -3.43 -16.78
CA ALA A 179 24.65 -3.10 -18.13
C ALA A 179 23.88 -4.28 -18.72
N PRO A 180 22.79 -4.04 -19.48
CA PRO A 180 22.09 -5.12 -20.15
C PRO A 180 23.10 -5.93 -20.97
N PRO A 181 22.94 -7.28 -21.03
CA PRO A 181 23.82 -8.10 -21.84
C PRO A 181 23.81 -7.54 -23.26
N LYS A 182 25.01 -7.32 -23.82
CA LYS A 182 25.14 -6.86 -25.20
C LYS A 182 24.36 -7.85 -26.05
N GLN A 183 23.33 -7.36 -26.77
CA GLN A 183 22.64 -8.18 -27.76
C GLN A 183 23.71 -8.66 -28.73
N GLN A 184 23.96 -9.98 -28.71
CA GLN A 184 24.80 -10.59 -29.73
C GLN A 184 24.05 -10.38 -31.05
N THR A 185 24.65 -9.63 -31.98
CA THR A 185 24.15 -9.57 -33.35
C THR A 185 23.91 -11.01 -33.80
N PRO A 186 22.69 -11.39 -34.23
CA PRO A 186 22.47 -12.75 -34.68
C PRO A 186 23.47 -13.00 -35.81
N LEU A 187 24.38 -13.95 -35.56
CA LEU A 187 25.28 -14.46 -36.58
C LEU A 187 24.35 -14.96 -37.68
N LEU A 188 24.45 -14.35 -38.86
CA LEU A 188 23.59 -14.63 -40.00
C LEU A 188 23.51 -16.15 -40.16
N LEU A 189 22.39 -16.74 -39.72
CA LEU A 189 22.14 -18.17 -39.86
C LEU A 189 22.04 -18.40 -41.37
N MET A 190 23.13 -18.92 -41.92
CA MET A 190 23.22 -19.44 -43.27
C MET A 190 21.97 -20.31 -43.48
N VAL A 191 21.08 -19.83 -44.34
CA VAL A 191 19.85 -20.50 -44.71
C VAL A 191 20.22 -21.86 -45.29
N ILE A 192 20.15 -22.91 -44.47
CA ILE A 192 20.14 -24.28 -44.97
C ILE A 192 18.78 -24.42 -45.66
N LYS A 193 18.79 -24.34 -47.00
CA LYS A 193 17.66 -24.73 -47.85
C LYS A 193 17.26 -26.16 -47.47
N PHE A 194 16.16 -26.32 -46.75
CA PHE A 194 15.44 -27.58 -46.73
C PHE A 194 14.72 -27.71 -48.07
N THR A 195 15.31 -28.46 -48.99
CA THR A 195 14.60 -28.97 -50.17
C THR A 195 13.56 -29.96 -49.69
N LEU A 196 12.30 -29.58 -49.82
CA LEU A 196 11.14 -30.44 -49.57
C LEU A 196 11.11 -31.53 -50.65
N VAL A 197 11.49 -32.77 -50.33
CA VAL A 197 11.26 -33.92 -51.20
C VAL A 197 9.86 -34.43 -50.92
N ILE A 198 8.93 -34.15 -51.85
CA ILE A 198 7.62 -34.80 -51.87
C ILE A 198 7.82 -36.21 -52.42
N VAL A 199 7.70 -37.23 -51.56
CA VAL A 199 7.51 -38.61 -52.01
C VAL A 199 6.05 -38.75 -52.43
N LYS A 200 5.81 -38.90 -53.74
CA LYS A 200 4.55 -39.41 -54.27
C LYS A 200 4.62 -40.92 -54.24
N ASP A 201 3.84 -41.55 -53.38
CA ASP A 201 3.43 -42.93 -53.61
C ASP A 201 2.05 -42.94 -54.30
N VAL A 202 2.04 -43.53 -55.48
CA VAL A 202 0.89 -44.12 -56.19
C VAL A 202 1.24 -45.61 -56.13
N THR A 203 0.49 -46.51 -55.50
CA THR A 203 -0.86 -47.01 -55.83
C THR A 203 -1.35 -47.86 -54.66
#